data_AF-A0AAF0DYX6-F1
#
_entry.id   AF-A0AAF0DYX6-F1
#
_cell.length_a   1.000
_cell.length_b   1.000
_cell.length_c   1.000
_cell.angle_alpha   90.00
_cell.angle_beta   90.00
_cell.angle_gamma   90.00
#
_symmetry.space_group_name_H-M   'P 1'
#
loop_
_entity.id
_entity.type
_entity.pdbx_description
1 polymer ?
#
loop_
_entity_poly.entity_id
_entity_poly.type
_entity_poly.pdbx_seq_one_letter_code
_entity_poly.pdbx_strand_id
1 'polypeptide(L)'
;MMRSLPFWACTGYTVLYVGSIYVIPKIYRWFVPEKEPRRPRSRNDPNVILERLGSVSISAALNMACTAAVVQSSGIVTSKGIVAAVDTLQYMGLPLLRLSFLTSNLLPFTPDLFTYGMQLGAVVGGALLLTGLAYLGTLYSDYLERSLPGQRYFQPPASRLEVLRNFVVAPATEELVFRSCMLATIRFSGVPVSKRTMIFTTPLYFGLAHLHHGFDVYRQGGKTVEALRRASLSACMSQS
;
A
#
# COMPACT_ATOMS: atom_id res chain seq x y z
N MET A 1 15.23 -21.38 -14.08
CA MET A 1 15.26 -19.93 -13.83
C MET A 1 13.87 -19.29 -13.69
N MET A 2 12.84 -19.73 -14.42
CA MET A 2 11.48 -19.12 -14.38
C MET A 2 10.67 -19.33 -13.09
N ARG A 3 10.95 -20.37 -12.28
CA ARG A 3 10.17 -20.69 -11.07
C ARG A 3 10.30 -19.65 -9.94
N SER A 4 11.38 -18.87 -9.92
CA SER A 4 11.63 -17.83 -8.90
C SER A 4 11.20 -16.43 -9.34
N LEU A 5 10.68 -16.27 -10.56
CA LEU A 5 10.26 -14.97 -11.10
C LEU A 5 9.27 -14.22 -10.18
N PRO A 6 8.18 -14.83 -9.67
CA PRO A 6 7.25 -14.10 -8.81
C PRO A 6 7.90 -13.67 -7.48
N PHE A 7 8.82 -14.47 -6.95
CA PHE A 7 9.56 -14.13 -5.73
C PHE A 7 10.44 -12.88 -5.94
N TRP A 8 11.23 -12.85 -7.02
CA TRP A 8 12.08 -11.70 -7.34
C TRP A 8 11.27 -10.45 -7.66
N ALA A 9 10.13 -10.59 -8.34
CA ALA A 9 9.25 -9.47 -8.60
C ALA A 9 8.66 -8.88 -7.31
N CYS A 10 8.16 -9.71 -6.39
CA CYS A 10 7.64 -9.25 -5.10
C CYS A 10 8.73 -8.58 -4.24
N THR A 11 9.94 -9.15 -4.23
CA THR A 11 11.10 -8.54 -3.57
C THR A 11 11.41 -7.18 -4.20
N GLY A 12 11.44 -7.10 -5.54
CA GLY A 12 11.66 -5.88 -6.28
C GLY A 12 10.63 -4.79 -5.96
N TYR A 13 9.34 -5.13 -5.92
CA TYR A 13 8.28 -4.19 -5.55
C TYR A 13 8.47 -3.61 -4.15
N THR A 14 8.83 -4.48 -3.20
CA THR A 14 9.07 -4.09 -1.79
C THR A 14 10.27 -3.18 -1.67
N VAL A 15 11.39 -3.55 -2.32
CA VAL A 15 12.62 -2.76 -2.31
C VAL A 15 12.42 -1.42 -3.00
N LEU A 16 11.70 -1.37 -4.12
CA LEU A 16 11.39 -0.12 -4.80
C LEU A 16 10.53 0.78 -3.91
N TYR A 17 9.49 0.22 -3.28
CA TYR A 17 8.59 0.96 -2.39
C TYR A 17 9.32 1.54 -1.18
N VAL A 18 9.98 0.70 -0.39
CA VAL A 18 10.72 1.13 0.81
C VAL A 18 11.93 1.99 0.45
N GLY A 19 12.67 1.60 -0.59
CA GLY A 19 13.85 2.32 -1.06
C GLY A 19 13.53 3.73 -1.54
N SER A 20 12.36 3.92 -2.19
CA SER A 20 11.92 5.24 -2.66
C SER A 20 11.92 6.26 -1.52
N ILE A 21 11.43 5.88 -0.33
CA ILE A 21 11.27 6.74 0.85
C ILE A 21 12.62 7.35 1.29
N TYR A 22 13.73 6.64 1.06
CA TYR A 22 15.07 7.09 1.46
C TYR A 22 15.85 7.75 0.32
N VAL A 23 15.55 7.39 -0.93
CA VAL A 23 16.31 7.82 -2.11
C VAL A 23 15.69 9.06 -2.75
N ILE A 24 14.38 9.06 -3.01
CA ILE A 24 13.72 10.14 -3.76
C ILE A 24 13.79 11.49 -3.02
N PRO A 25 13.55 11.58 -1.70
CA PRO A 25 13.73 12.85 -0.99
C PRO A 25 15.17 13.39 -1.04
N LYS A 26 16.18 12.50 -1.07
CA LYS A 26 17.58 12.92 -1.22
C LYS A 26 17.84 13.48 -2.62
N ILE A 27 17.32 12.83 -3.66
CA ILE A 27 17.42 13.29 -5.05
C ILE A 27 16.71 14.63 -5.22
N TYR A 28 15.49 14.78 -4.70
CA TYR A 28 14.75 16.04 -4.75
C TYR A 28 15.55 17.21 -4.16
N ARG A 29 16.20 16.99 -3.01
CA ARG A 29 17.07 17.99 -2.35
C ARG A 29 18.34 18.33 -3.13
N TRP A 30 18.78 17.49 -4.07
CA TRP A 30 19.89 17.85 -4.96
C TRP A 30 19.46 18.89 -6.01
N PHE A 31 18.21 18.80 -6.47
CA PHE A 31 17.69 19.68 -7.53
C PHE A 31 17.05 20.96 -6.99
N VAL A 32 16.60 20.97 -5.73
CA VAL A 32 15.99 22.15 -5.10
C VAL A 32 16.96 22.71 -4.05
N PRO A 33 17.82 23.69 -4.41
CA PRO A 33 18.75 24.31 -3.47
C PRO A 33 18.00 25.03 -2.33
N GLU A 34 18.47 24.79 -1.12
CA GLU A 34 17.84 25.19 0.15
C GLU A 34 17.97 26.71 0.35
N LYS A 35 16.86 27.43 0.59
CA LYS A 35 16.86 28.90 0.77
C LYS A 35 17.29 29.38 2.17
N GLU A 36 17.30 28.52 3.20
CA GLU A 36 17.63 28.92 4.59
C GLU A 36 18.37 27.84 5.40
N PRO A 37 19.18 28.22 6.41
CA PRO A 37 19.93 27.29 7.26
C PRO A 37 19.04 26.58 8.30
N ARG A 38 19.45 25.35 8.65
CA ARG A 38 18.59 24.25 9.14
C ARG A 38 18.07 24.39 10.57
N ARG A 39 16.75 24.32 10.73
CA ARG A 39 16.14 23.61 11.89
C ARG A 39 16.03 22.12 11.55
N PRO A 40 16.26 21.19 12.48
CA PRO A 40 15.97 19.77 12.26
C PRO A 40 14.47 19.62 11.95
N ARG A 41 14.13 19.32 10.69
CA ARG A 41 12.73 19.13 10.27
C ARG A 41 12.19 17.88 10.94
N SER A 42 11.11 18.04 11.69
CA SER A 42 10.42 16.93 12.33
C SER A 42 9.74 16.05 11.27
N ARG A 43 9.39 14.81 11.63
CA ARG A 43 8.63 13.89 10.76
C ARG A 43 7.32 14.50 10.23
N ASN A 44 6.75 15.45 10.98
CA ASN A 44 5.47 16.10 10.68
C ASN A 44 5.62 17.45 9.98
N ASP A 45 6.83 17.81 9.52
CA ASP A 45 7.03 18.97 8.65
C ASP A 45 6.25 18.78 7.32
N PRO A 46 5.44 19.77 6.90
CA PRO A 46 4.65 19.67 5.68
C PRO A 46 5.45 19.30 4.44
N ASN A 47 6.68 19.81 4.29
CA ASN A 47 7.52 19.52 3.14
C ASN A 47 8.02 18.07 3.17
N VAL A 48 8.36 17.56 4.36
CA VAL A 48 8.77 16.16 4.54
C VAL A 48 7.61 15.21 4.24
N ILE A 49 6.39 15.59 4.62
CA ILE A 49 5.18 14.82 4.28
C ILE A 49 5.00 14.79 2.76
N LEU A 50 5.05 15.93 2.07
CA LEU A 50 4.89 16.01 0.62
C LEU A 50 5.99 15.23 -0.14
N GLU A 51 7.25 15.35 0.27
CA GLU A 51 8.38 14.59 -0.29
C GLU A 51 8.12 13.07 -0.20
N ARG A 52 7.65 12.60 0.96
CA ARG A 52 7.35 11.19 1.18
C ARG A 52 6.13 10.73 0.39
N LEU A 53 5.07 11.54 0.36
CA LEU A 53 3.85 11.26 -0.42
C LEU A 53 4.18 11.12 -1.91
N GLY A 54 4.95 12.06 -2.47
CA GLY A 54 5.41 11.99 -3.85
C GLY A 54 6.24 10.74 -4.11
N SER A 55 7.18 10.42 -3.21
CA SER A 55 8.02 9.23 -3.30
C SER A 55 7.21 7.92 -3.37
N VAL A 56 6.31 7.70 -2.41
CA VAL A 56 5.52 6.46 -2.35
C VAL A 56 4.54 6.37 -3.53
N SER A 57 4.00 7.49 -3.97
CA SER A 57 3.09 7.55 -5.13
C SER A 57 3.82 7.21 -6.43
N ILE A 58 5.02 7.77 -6.65
CA ILE A 58 5.86 7.47 -7.82
C ILE A 58 6.23 5.98 -7.80
N SER A 59 6.69 5.46 -6.66
CA SER A 59 7.02 4.03 -6.56
C SER A 59 5.81 3.13 -6.79
N ALA A 60 4.63 3.49 -6.28
CA ALA A 60 3.42 2.73 -6.51
C ALA A 60 3.04 2.73 -8.00
N ALA A 61 3.12 3.88 -8.67
CA ALA A 61 2.88 3.99 -10.11
C ALA A 61 3.85 3.13 -10.93
N LEU A 62 5.14 3.11 -10.57
CA LEU A 62 6.13 2.25 -11.22
C LEU A 62 5.82 0.76 -11.01
N ASN A 63 5.51 0.34 -9.78
CA ASN A 63 5.11 -1.03 -9.48
C ASN A 63 3.84 -1.45 -10.25
N MET A 64 2.87 -0.54 -10.35
CA MET A 64 1.65 -0.74 -11.14
C MET A 64 1.98 -0.92 -12.63
N ALA A 65 2.85 -0.09 -13.20
CA ALA A 65 3.27 -0.18 -14.59
C ALA A 65 4.03 -1.49 -14.88
N CYS A 66 4.96 -1.89 -14.00
CA CYS A 66 5.67 -3.16 -14.12
C CYS A 66 4.71 -4.36 -14.05
N THR A 67 3.73 -4.32 -13.13
CA THR A 67 2.73 -5.39 -13.02
C THR A 67 1.81 -5.42 -14.23
N ALA A 68 1.38 -4.27 -14.74
CA ALA A 68 0.58 -4.18 -15.95
C ALA A 68 1.30 -4.82 -17.14
N ALA A 69 2.61 -4.61 -17.27
CA ALA A 69 3.42 -5.28 -18.28
C ALA A 69 3.43 -6.82 -18.10
N VAL A 70 3.54 -7.32 -16.86
CA VAL A 70 3.46 -8.77 -16.57
C VAL A 70 2.10 -9.33 -16.98
N VAL A 71 1.00 -8.67 -16.59
CA VAL A 71 -0.37 -9.09 -16.92
C VAL A 71 -0.62 -9.08 -18.44
N GLN A 72 -0.13 -8.07 -19.15
CA GLN A 72 -0.25 -8.01 -20.61
C GLN A 72 0.60 -9.08 -21.29
N SER A 73 1.81 -9.34 -20.79
CA SER A 73 2.70 -10.39 -21.32
C SER A 73 2.16 -11.81 -21.12
N SER A 74 1.21 -12.01 -20.18
CA SER A 74 0.61 -13.32 -19.96
C SER A 74 -0.43 -13.71 -21.03
N GLY A 75 -0.76 -12.80 -21.96
CA GLY A 75 -1.69 -13.06 -23.07
C GLY A 75 -3.16 -13.17 -22.68
N ILE A 76 -3.52 -12.83 -21.43
CA ILE A 76 -4.90 -12.92 -20.92
C ILE A 76 -5.72 -11.68 -21.31
N VAL A 77 -5.06 -10.54 -21.51
CA VAL A 77 -5.69 -9.32 -22.00
C VAL A 77 -5.76 -9.38 -23.51
N THR A 78 -6.94 -9.67 -24.06
CA THR A 78 -7.19 -9.74 -25.51
C THR A 78 -7.60 -8.41 -26.12
N SER A 79 -8.05 -7.47 -25.29
CA SER A 79 -8.52 -6.14 -25.68
C SER A 79 -7.37 -5.24 -26.13
N LYS A 80 -7.69 -4.15 -26.86
CA LYS A 80 -6.73 -3.12 -27.29
C LYS A 80 -7.09 -1.73 -26.75
N GLY A 81 -6.12 -0.83 -26.72
CA GLY A 81 -6.32 0.58 -26.34
C GLY A 81 -6.76 0.75 -24.88
N ILE A 82 -7.68 1.68 -24.62
CA ILE A 82 -8.14 2.03 -23.27
C ILE A 82 -8.83 0.83 -22.59
N VAL A 83 -9.54 -0.01 -23.35
CA VAL A 83 -10.20 -1.20 -22.80
C VAL A 83 -9.16 -2.20 -22.27
N ALA A 84 -8.03 -2.35 -22.95
CA ALA A 84 -6.92 -3.18 -22.45
C ALA A 84 -6.36 -2.66 -21.13
N ALA A 85 -6.28 -1.34 -20.96
CA ALA A 85 -5.82 -0.73 -19.71
C ALA A 85 -6.82 -1.01 -18.57
N VAL A 86 -8.12 -0.85 -18.81
CA VAL A 86 -9.17 -1.16 -17.81
C VAL A 86 -9.16 -2.64 -17.45
N ASP A 87 -9.10 -3.54 -18.45
CA ASP A 87 -9.02 -4.98 -18.22
C ASP A 87 -7.77 -5.35 -17.41
N THR A 88 -6.62 -4.74 -17.72
CA THR A 88 -5.38 -4.95 -16.98
C THR A 88 -5.54 -4.56 -15.50
N LEU A 89 -6.12 -3.39 -15.23
CA LEU A 89 -6.39 -2.92 -13.87
C LEU A 89 -7.37 -3.84 -13.12
N GLN A 90 -8.39 -4.37 -13.81
CA GLN A 90 -9.30 -5.37 -13.23
C GLN A 90 -8.59 -6.66 -12.86
N TYR A 91 -7.70 -7.16 -13.72
CA TYR A 91 -6.89 -8.35 -13.42
C TYR A 91 -5.93 -8.10 -12.24
N MET A 92 -5.54 -6.85 -12.00
CA MET A 92 -4.81 -6.44 -10.81
C MET A 92 -5.68 -6.36 -9.54
N GLY A 93 -6.98 -6.65 -9.64
CA GLY A 93 -7.91 -6.71 -8.52
C GLY A 93 -8.58 -5.36 -8.19
N LEU A 94 -8.50 -4.37 -9.08
CA LEU A 94 -9.22 -3.11 -8.89
C LEU A 94 -10.70 -3.30 -9.25
N PRO A 95 -11.63 -2.86 -8.39
CA PRO A 95 -13.06 -2.96 -8.64
C PRO A 95 -13.47 -1.91 -9.68
N LEU A 96 -13.20 -2.18 -10.95
CA LEU A 96 -13.61 -1.34 -12.08
C LEU A 96 -14.73 -2.04 -12.84
N LEU A 97 -15.65 -1.25 -13.39
CA LEU A 97 -16.73 -1.76 -14.24
C LEU A 97 -16.18 -2.28 -15.57
N ARG A 98 -16.60 -3.48 -16.00
CA ARG A 98 -16.26 -4.01 -17.33
C ARG A 98 -17.27 -3.50 -18.35
N LEU A 99 -16.74 -2.84 -19.38
CA LEU A 99 -17.52 -2.39 -20.52
C LEU A 99 -17.78 -3.58 -21.46
N SER A 100 -19.04 -3.98 -21.61
CA SER A 100 -19.47 -4.97 -22.60
C SER A 100 -20.48 -4.35 -23.54
N PHE A 101 -20.00 -3.93 -24.72
CA PHE A 101 -20.83 -3.28 -25.75
C PHE A 101 -21.79 -4.24 -26.47
N LEU A 102 -21.72 -5.54 -26.18
CA LEU A 102 -22.47 -6.58 -26.90
C LEU A 102 -23.69 -7.12 -26.15
N THR A 103 -23.94 -6.70 -24.90
CA THR A 103 -24.85 -7.44 -23.99
C THR A 103 -26.04 -6.63 -23.45
N SER A 104 -26.12 -5.31 -23.62
CA SER A 104 -27.21 -4.50 -23.04
C SER A 104 -27.53 -3.22 -23.83
N ASN A 105 -28.83 -2.95 -23.99
CA ASN A 105 -29.38 -1.81 -24.75
C ASN A 105 -29.49 -0.48 -23.95
N LEU A 106 -29.11 -0.45 -22.67
CA LEU A 106 -29.25 0.74 -21.81
C LEU A 106 -27.90 1.26 -21.26
N LEU A 107 -27.07 0.39 -20.67
CA LEU A 107 -25.70 0.71 -20.25
C LEU A 107 -24.82 -0.55 -20.41
N PRO A 108 -23.66 -0.48 -21.09
CA PRO A 108 -22.83 -1.63 -21.45
C PRO A 108 -21.96 -2.09 -20.26
N PHE A 109 -22.55 -2.38 -19.09
CA PHE A 109 -21.82 -2.88 -17.92
C PHE A 109 -22.12 -4.36 -17.64
N THR A 110 -21.07 -5.11 -17.29
CA THR A 110 -21.17 -6.49 -16.82
C THR A 110 -20.36 -6.65 -15.54
N PRO A 111 -20.95 -7.09 -14.40
CA PRO A 111 -22.37 -7.33 -14.14
C PRO A 111 -23.20 -6.03 -14.10
N ASP A 112 -24.53 -6.14 -13.93
CA ASP A 112 -25.41 -4.98 -13.75
C ASP A 112 -25.02 -4.16 -12.50
N LEU A 113 -25.39 -2.88 -12.48
CA LEU A 113 -24.95 -1.94 -11.45
C LEU A 113 -25.39 -2.36 -10.03
N PHE A 114 -26.55 -3.00 -9.91
CA PHE A 114 -27.07 -3.47 -8.62
C PHE A 114 -26.24 -4.64 -8.11
N THR A 115 -26.01 -5.65 -8.95
CA THR A 115 -25.15 -6.80 -8.63
C THR A 115 -23.72 -6.36 -8.32
N TYR A 116 -23.18 -5.41 -9.11
CA TYR A 116 -21.87 -4.81 -8.84
C TYR A 116 -21.83 -4.14 -7.45
N GLY A 117 -22.86 -3.34 -7.11
CA GLY A 117 -22.98 -2.70 -5.81
C GLY A 117 -23.02 -3.70 -4.65
N MET A 118 -23.78 -4.79 -4.80
CA MET A 118 -23.85 -5.86 -3.79
C MET A 118 -22.51 -6.59 -3.61
N GLN A 119 -21.81 -6.90 -4.71
CA GLN A 119 -20.48 -7.52 -4.66
C GLN A 119 -19.46 -6.60 -3.99
N LEU A 120 -19.44 -5.32 -4.37
CA LEU A 120 -18.58 -4.31 -3.76
C LEU A 120 -18.88 -4.17 -2.26
N GLY A 121 -20.16 -4.11 -1.90
CA GLY A 121 -20.60 -4.04 -0.50
C GLY A 121 -20.15 -5.25 0.32
N ALA A 122 -20.25 -6.46 -0.23
CA ALA A 122 -19.77 -7.68 0.44
C ALA A 122 -18.25 -7.68 0.63
N VAL A 123 -17.48 -7.26 -0.38
CA VAL A 123 -16.01 -7.17 -0.30
C VAL A 123 -15.58 -6.10 0.71
N VAL A 124 -16.16 -4.91 0.64
CA VAL A 124 -15.86 -3.80 1.57
C VAL A 124 -16.27 -4.18 2.99
N GLY A 125 -17.47 -4.73 3.18
CA GLY A 125 -17.95 -5.18 4.49
C GLY A 125 -17.07 -6.27 5.10
N GLY A 126 -16.67 -7.26 4.30
CA GLY A 126 -15.75 -8.30 4.74
C GLY A 126 -14.36 -7.76 5.11
N ALA A 127 -13.83 -6.82 4.33
CA ALA A 127 -12.56 -6.16 4.63
C ALA A 127 -12.65 -5.33 5.92
N LEU A 128 -13.71 -4.54 6.10
CA LEU A 128 -13.92 -3.74 7.32
C LEU A 128 -14.07 -4.63 8.56
N LEU A 129 -14.79 -5.75 8.45
CA LEU A 129 -14.93 -6.70 9.54
C LEU A 129 -13.57 -7.30 9.92
N LEU A 130 -12.80 -7.76 8.93
CA LEU A 130 -11.49 -8.35 9.18
C LEU A 130 -10.51 -7.33 9.79
N THR A 131 -10.49 -6.10 9.26
CA THR A 131 -9.68 -5.01 9.81
C THR A 131 -10.11 -4.68 11.23
N GLY A 132 -11.41 -4.55 11.49
CA GLY A 132 -11.95 -4.31 12.83
C GLY A 132 -11.54 -5.39 13.83
N LEU A 133 -11.54 -6.66 13.42
CA LEU A 133 -11.07 -7.78 14.25
C LEU A 133 -9.55 -7.75 14.47
N ALA A 134 -8.77 -7.47 13.42
CA ALA A 134 -7.31 -7.41 13.51
C ALA A 134 -6.83 -6.26 14.41
N TYR A 135 -7.51 -5.12 14.38
CA TYR A 135 -7.21 -3.93 15.18
C TYR A 135 -8.03 -3.84 16.47
N LEU A 136 -8.80 -4.88 16.83
CA LEU A 136 -9.63 -4.85 18.03
C LEU A 136 -8.78 -4.66 19.29
N GLY A 137 -7.61 -5.30 19.33
CA GLY A 137 -6.66 -5.18 20.44
C GLY A 137 -6.09 -3.77 20.59
N THR A 138 -5.67 -3.14 19.48
CA THR A 138 -5.14 -1.77 19.51
C THR A 138 -6.23 -0.77 19.88
N LEU A 139 -7.43 -0.91 19.31
CA LEU A 139 -8.59 -0.08 19.66
C LEU A 139 -8.97 -0.20 21.13
N TYR A 140 -8.89 -1.41 21.70
CA TYR A 140 -9.12 -1.63 23.13
C TYR A 140 -8.04 -0.96 23.99
N SER A 141 -6.78 -1.05 23.58
CA SER A 141 -5.67 -0.36 24.27
C SER A 141 -5.84 1.15 24.25
N ASP A 142 -6.15 1.73 23.08
CA ASP A 142 -6.40 3.17 22.92
C ASP A 142 -7.60 3.65 23.76
N TYR A 143 -8.65 2.82 23.83
CA TYR A 143 -9.81 3.09 24.67
C TYR A 143 -9.43 3.19 26.16
N LEU A 144 -8.59 2.26 26.65
CA LEU A 144 -8.09 2.26 28.03
C LEU A 144 -7.18 3.47 28.31
N GLU A 145 -6.35 3.84 27.34
CA GLU A 145 -5.47 5.02 27.42
C GLU A 145 -6.22 6.34 27.27
N ARG A 146 -7.52 6.30 26.95
CA ARG A 146 -8.39 7.46 26.73
C ARG A 146 -7.91 8.34 25.57
N SER A 147 -7.35 7.73 24.53
CA SER A 147 -6.78 8.40 23.36
C SER A 147 -7.71 8.41 22.14
N LEU A 148 -8.90 7.79 22.19
CA LEU A 148 -9.86 7.78 21.09
C LEU A 148 -10.61 9.11 20.93
N PRO A 149 -11.16 9.41 19.73
CA PRO A 149 -11.95 10.61 19.49
C PRO A 149 -13.04 10.81 20.56
N GLY A 150 -13.05 11.99 21.19
CA GLY A 150 -13.98 12.33 22.26
C GLY A 150 -13.54 11.93 23.68
N GLN A 151 -12.36 11.32 23.84
CA GLN A 151 -11.77 11.02 25.14
C GLN A 151 -10.73 12.08 25.58
N ARG A 152 -10.30 12.01 26.85
CA ARG A 152 -9.52 13.06 27.53
C ARG A 152 -8.16 13.35 26.89
N TYR A 153 -7.48 12.34 26.36
CA TYR A 153 -6.13 12.45 25.81
C TYR A 153 -6.10 12.33 24.29
N PHE A 154 -7.25 12.49 23.62
CA PHE A 154 -7.33 12.51 22.16
C PHE A 154 -6.48 13.65 21.59
N GLN A 155 -5.53 13.30 20.72
CA GLN A 155 -4.76 14.26 19.97
C GLN A 155 -5.25 14.27 18.52
N PRO A 156 -5.93 15.35 18.07
CA PRO A 156 -6.34 15.43 16.68
C PRO A 156 -5.11 15.54 15.78
N PRO A 157 -5.21 15.08 14.52
CA PRO A 157 -4.15 15.24 13.52
C PRO A 157 -3.70 16.70 13.42
N ALA A 158 -2.38 16.94 13.31
CA ALA A 158 -1.82 18.27 13.33
C ALA A 158 -2.11 19.06 12.04
N SER A 159 -2.45 18.37 10.94
CA SER A 159 -2.80 19.01 9.67
C SER A 159 -3.66 18.13 8.76
N ARG A 160 -4.31 18.75 7.78
CA ARG A 160 -5.01 18.03 6.69
C ARG A 160 -4.06 17.14 5.88
N LEU A 161 -2.80 17.53 5.73
CA LEU A 161 -1.78 16.74 5.04
C LEU A 161 -1.44 15.46 5.81
N GLU A 162 -1.40 15.54 7.13
CA GLU A 162 -1.21 14.36 7.98
C GLU A 162 -2.40 13.39 7.87
N VAL A 163 -3.63 13.92 7.87
CA VAL A 163 -4.84 13.10 7.63
C VAL A 163 -4.78 12.42 6.27
N LEU A 164 -4.47 13.18 5.21
CA LEU A 164 -4.37 12.66 3.86
C LEU A 164 -3.31 11.56 3.75
N ARG A 165 -2.15 11.76 4.38
CA ARG A 165 -1.07 10.75 4.44
C ARG A 165 -1.54 9.48 5.13
N ASN A 166 -2.07 9.59 6.34
CA ASN A 166 -2.34 8.44 7.21
C ASN A 166 -3.56 7.63 6.76
N PHE A 167 -4.60 8.29 6.25
CA PHE A 167 -5.89 7.64 6.01
C PHE A 167 -6.19 7.37 4.53
N VAL A 168 -5.48 8.03 3.61
CA VAL A 168 -5.76 7.91 2.17
C VAL A 168 -4.54 7.41 1.42
N VAL A 169 -3.46 8.20 1.39
CA VAL A 169 -2.36 7.92 0.47
C VAL A 169 -1.56 6.70 0.89
N ALA A 170 -1.11 6.63 2.15
CA ALA A 170 -0.32 5.48 2.61
C ALA A 170 -1.11 4.16 2.50
N PRO A 171 -2.35 4.06 3.00
CA PRO A 171 -3.15 2.84 2.83
C PRO A 171 -3.41 2.49 1.36
N ALA A 172 -3.72 3.47 0.51
CA ALA A 172 -3.97 3.22 -0.91
C ALA A 172 -2.73 2.72 -1.63
N THR A 173 -1.56 3.34 -1.43
CA THR A 173 -0.32 2.91 -2.09
C THR A 173 0.16 1.57 -1.57
N GLU A 174 -0.03 1.28 -0.27
CA GLU A 174 0.27 -0.02 0.31
C GLU A 174 -0.61 -1.13 -0.25
N GLU A 175 -1.93 -0.95 -0.32
CA GLU A 175 -2.85 -1.92 -0.92
C GLU A 175 -2.53 -2.15 -2.40
N LEU A 176 -2.26 -1.09 -3.17
CA LEU A 176 -1.89 -1.22 -4.58
C LEU A 176 -0.61 -2.04 -4.77
N VAL A 177 0.41 -1.82 -3.94
CA VAL A 177 1.72 -2.50 -4.10
C VAL A 177 1.68 -3.90 -3.51
N PHE A 178 1.30 -4.04 -2.24
CA PHE A 178 1.43 -5.30 -1.52
C PHE A 178 0.28 -6.27 -1.79
N ARG A 179 -0.89 -5.79 -2.22
CA ARG A 179 -2.01 -6.65 -2.59
C ARG A 179 -2.16 -6.75 -4.10
N SER A 180 -2.47 -5.64 -4.78
CA SER A 180 -2.78 -5.67 -6.21
C SER A 180 -1.58 -6.12 -7.05
N CYS A 181 -0.43 -5.43 -6.93
CA CYS A 181 0.74 -5.75 -7.76
C CYS A 181 1.29 -7.15 -7.47
N MET A 182 1.49 -7.49 -6.19
CA MET A 182 2.03 -8.81 -5.82
C MET A 182 1.12 -9.96 -6.19
N LEU A 183 -0.18 -9.91 -5.86
CA LEU A 183 -1.09 -11.01 -6.18
C LEU A 183 -1.25 -11.20 -7.68
N ALA A 184 -1.36 -10.11 -8.44
CA ALA A 184 -1.45 -10.18 -9.90
C ALA A 184 -0.20 -10.81 -10.51
N THR A 185 0.98 -10.35 -10.10
CA THR A 185 2.24 -10.94 -10.60
C THR A 185 2.37 -12.40 -10.22
N ILE A 186 2.05 -12.80 -8.98
CA ILE A 186 2.07 -14.21 -8.60
C ILE A 186 1.10 -15.01 -9.47
N ARG A 187 -0.12 -14.52 -9.66
CA ARG A 187 -1.19 -15.20 -10.41
C ARG A 187 -0.91 -15.34 -11.89
N PHE A 188 -0.24 -14.34 -12.50
CA PHE A 188 -0.02 -14.24 -13.95
C PHE A 188 1.43 -14.48 -14.38
N SER A 189 2.33 -14.81 -13.45
CA SER A 189 3.72 -15.20 -13.76
C SER A 189 3.86 -16.54 -14.50
N GLY A 190 2.77 -17.29 -14.68
CA GLY A 190 2.79 -18.64 -15.26
C GLY A 190 3.36 -19.71 -14.33
N VAL A 191 3.76 -19.36 -13.11
CA VAL A 191 4.24 -20.30 -12.08
C VAL A 191 3.05 -20.78 -11.25
N PRO A 192 2.82 -22.11 -11.13
CA PRO A 192 1.76 -22.62 -10.26
C PRO A 192 2.11 -22.37 -8.80
N VAL A 193 1.37 -21.47 -8.15
CA VAL A 193 1.50 -21.15 -6.73
C VAL A 193 0.19 -21.49 -6.01
N SER A 194 0.28 -22.15 -4.86
CA SER A 194 -0.90 -22.55 -4.09
C SER A 194 -1.66 -21.32 -3.56
N LYS A 195 -2.99 -21.43 -3.43
CA LYS A 195 -3.82 -20.36 -2.83
C LYS A 195 -3.35 -19.99 -1.42
N ARG A 196 -2.95 -20.97 -0.61
CA ARG A 196 -2.41 -20.73 0.74
C ARG A 196 -1.16 -19.86 0.69
N THR A 197 -0.23 -20.18 -0.21
CA THR A 197 0.99 -19.40 -0.40
C THR A 197 0.68 -17.97 -0.84
N MET A 198 -0.30 -17.76 -1.73
CA MET A 198 -0.71 -16.40 -2.11
C MET A 198 -1.28 -15.61 -0.95
N ILE A 199 -2.14 -16.23 -0.12
CA ILE A 199 -2.79 -15.59 1.04
C ILE A 199 -1.77 -15.14 2.08
N PHE A 200 -0.72 -15.92 2.34
CA PHE A 200 0.27 -15.60 3.36
C PHE A 200 1.48 -14.81 2.87
N THR A 201 1.85 -14.91 1.58
CA THR A 201 3.03 -14.20 1.05
C THR A 201 2.87 -12.69 1.11
N THR A 202 1.70 -12.14 0.76
CA THR A 202 1.53 -10.69 0.70
C THR A 202 1.56 -10.01 2.07
N PRO A 203 0.88 -10.50 3.13
CA PRO A 203 1.06 -9.95 4.48
C PRO A 203 2.49 -10.09 5.00
N LEU A 204 3.23 -11.14 4.62
CA LEU A 204 4.63 -11.30 5.02
C LEU A 204 5.52 -10.21 4.42
N TYR A 205 5.40 -9.93 3.12
CA TYR A 205 6.15 -8.84 2.49
C TYR A 205 5.74 -7.47 3.04
N PHE A 206 4.45 -7.26 3.28
CA PHE A 206 3.95 -6.06 3.93
C PHE A 206 4.58 -5.87 5.31
N GLY A 207 4.59 -6.90 6.16
CA GLY A 207 5.23 -6.85 7.48
C GLY A 207 6.74 -6.61 7.41
N LEU A 208 7.44 -7.26 6.47
CA LEU A 208 8.88 -7.05 6.24
C LEU A 208 9.17 -5.61 5.80
N ALA A 209 8.32 -5.02 4.97
CA ALA A 209 8.47 -3.63 4.54
C ALA A 209 8.43 -2.70 5.75
N HIS A 210 7.53 -2.93 6.72
CA HIS A 210 7.36 -2.09 7.91
C HIS A 210 8.50 -2.17 8.92
N LEU A 211 9.38 -3.18 8.83
CA LEU A 211 10.58 -3.24 9.67
C LEU A 211 11.49 -2.02 9.52
N HIS A 212 11.40 -1.28 8.40
CA HIS A 212 12.13 -0.03 8.21
C HIS A 212 11.78 1.04 9.27
N HIS A 213 10.55 1.05 9.79
CA HIS A 213 10.17 1.94 10.90
C HIS A 213 10.87 1.55 12.20
N GLY A 214 10.91 0.25 12.52
CA GLY A 214 11.66 -0.25 13.67
C GLY A 214 13.16 0.09 13.57
N PHE A 215 13.73 -0.04 12.37
CA PHE A 215 15.12 0.37 12.11
C PHE A 215 15.33 1.87 12.35
N ASP A 216 14.39 2.74 11.93
CA ASP A 216 14.47 4.17 12.20
C ASP A 216 14.42 4.48 13.71
N VAL A 217 13.58 3.79 14.48
CA VAL A 217 13.51 3.91 15.96
C VAL A 217 14.84 3.48 16.60
N TYR A 218 15.38 2.33 16.19
CA TYR A 218 16.67 1.83 16.68
C TYR A 218 17.81 2.82 16.39
N ARG A 219 17.82 3.39 15.18
CA ARG A 219 18.85 4.36 14.77
C ARG A 219 18.75 5.68 15.54
N GLN A 220 17.53 6.17 15.79
CA GLN A 220 17.29 7.40 16.55
C GLN A 220 17.60 7.22 18.04
N GLY A 221 17.35 6.04 18.61
CA GLY A 221 17.66 5.72 20.01
C GLY A 221 19.14 5.43 20.31
N GLY A 222 20.06 5.81 19.42
CA GLY A 222 21.50 5.66 19.64
C GLY A 222 22.03 4.23 19.50
N LYS A 223 21.28 3.33 18.84
CA LYS A 223 21.69 1.93 18.58
C LYS A 223 22.00 1.11 19.85
N THR A 224 21.32 1.42 20.94
CA THR A 224 21.47 0.70 22.22
C THR A 224 20.55 -0.52 22.29
N VAL A 225 20.80 -1.43 23.24
CA VAL A 225 19.91 -2.58 23.51
C VAL A 225 18.51 -2.10 23.90
N GLU A 226 18.41 -0.99 24.62
CA GLU A 226 17.14 -0.38 24.99
C GLU A 226 16.40 0.21 23.78
N ALA A 227 17.13 0.84 22.84
CA ALA A 227 16.56 1.27 21.57
C ALA A 227 16.11 0.09 20.71
N LEU A 228 16.82 -1.04 20.76
CA LEU A 228 16.41 -2.26 20.08
C LEU A 228 15.12 -2.82 20.70
N ARG A 229 15.02 -2.87 22.03
CA ARG A 229 13.79 -3.29 22.72
C ARG A 229 12.60 -2.42 22.33
N ARG A 230 12.78 -1.10 22.30
CA ARG A 230 11.75 -0.14 21.87
C ARG A 230 11.39 -0.30 20.40
N ALA A 231 12.38 -0.52 19.53
CA ALA A 231 12.17 -0.78 18.11
C ALA A 231 11.39 -2.08 17.88
N SER A 232 11.71 -3.15 18.61
CA SER A 232 10.98 -4.42 18.56
C SER A 232 9.55 -4.27 19.05
N LEU A 233 9.34 -3.60 20.19
CA LEU A 233 8.00 -3.33 20.71
C LEU A 233 7.19 -2.45 19.76
N SER A 234 7.78 -1.40 19.20
CA SER A 234 7.14 -0.58 18.17
C SER A 234 6.80 -1.40 16.92
N ALA A 235 7.72 -2.22 16.41
CA ALA A 235 7.44 -3.07 15.26
C ALA A 235 6.31 -4.10 15.51
N CYS A 236 6.13 -4.54 16.77
CA CYS A 236 5.08 -5.46 17.16
C CYS A 236 3.75 -4.78 17.51
N MET A 237 3.77 -3.53 17.99
CA MET A 237 2.60 -2.84 18.56
C MET A 237 2.09 -1.67 17.71
N SER A 238 2.91 -1.09 16.82
CA SER A 238 2.49 0.05 15.98
C SER A 238 2.31 -0.37 14.52
N GLN A 239 1.06 -0.51 14.09
CA GLN A 239 0.66 -0.18 12.72
C GLN A 239 -0.21 1.09 12.78
N SER A 240 0.43 2.24 12.57
CA SER A 240 -0.09 3.47 11.91
C SER A 240 0.93 4.61 11.97
#